data_AF-A0A078A102-F1
#
_entry.id   AF-A0A078A102-F1
#
_cell.length_a   1.000
_cell.length_b   1.000
_cell.length_c   1.000
_cell.angle_alpha   90.00
_cell.angle_beta   90.00
_cell.angle_gamma   90.00
#
_symmetry.space_group_name_H-M   'P 1'
#
loop_
_entity.id
_entity.type
_entity.pdbx_description
1 polymer ?
#
loop_
_entity_poly.entity_id
_entity_poly.type
_entity_poly.pdbx_seq_one_letter_code
_entity_poly.pdbx_strand_id
1 'polypeptide(L)'
;MRGGVLAYLLYQCVDVLKRKTVIQSSSLRLDLSNEENIYKLTQDEFDIAYKVEYSLLKTEPEVQENLDQYAYVQLSQNIYPWVTENGRSIQLRQRYRIETEICQYGRLGLQEDSIDYLNIIKTYQCPKTLDFQLQGSYSARVAQQVQIGVFPCNQTYLDITNNGKKCKSKEEQLRVGANLKLFVVVQNSFFDQDNFSDNLIKTSLKPYFLSPSYNQSHSYLFLLSKNLVQLRDSMFYSEIVEKQYIETRLDYFNVQELTADGQTSFVAFTLQMDDTVKTIN
;
A
#
# COMPACT_ATOMS: atom_id res chain seq x y z
N MET A 1 -20.66 -52.16 -15.14
CA MET A 1 -19.97 -51.29 -14.18
C MET A 1 -18.48 -51.05 -14.46
N ARG A 2 -17.69 -52.00 -14.99
CA ARG A 2 -16.23 -51.82 -15.16
C ARG A 2 -15.80 -50.89 -16.32
N GLY A 3 -16.55 -50.82 -17.41
CA GLY A 3 -16.20 -49.97 -18.57
C GLY A 3 -16.35 -48.46 -18.32
N GLY A 4 -17.34 -48.06 -17.50
CA GLY A 4 -17.56 -46.65 -17.17
C GLY A 4 -16.45 -46.07 -16.28
N VAL A 5 -15.91 -46.87 -15.35
CA VAL A 5 -14.77 -46.47 -14.52
C VAL A 5 -13.51 -46.27 -15.37
N LEU A 6 -13.25 -47.18 -16.32
CA LEU A 6 -12.10 -47.05 -17.23
C LEU A 6 -12.21 -45.82 -18.14
N ALA A 7 -13.40 -45.56 -18.70
CA ALA A 7 -13.63 -44.38 -19.54
C ALA A 7 -13.45 -43.07 -18.76
N TYR A 8 -13.93 -43.02 -17.50
CA TYR A 8 -13.72 -41.87 -16.62
C TYR A 8 -12.24 -41.69 -16.28
N LEU A 9 -11.51 -42.77 -15.99
CA LEU A 9 -10.08 -42.72 -15.71
C LEU A 9 -9.28 -42.22 -16.92
N LEU A 10 -9.58 -42.71 -18.13
CA LEU A 10 -8.95 -42.23 -19.36
C LEU A 10 -9.27 -40.75 -19.64
N TYR A 11 -10.49 -40.30 -19.35
CA TYR A 11 -10.87 -38.90 -19.44
C TYR A 11 -10.05 -38.01 -18.48
N GLN A 12 -9.93 -38.43 -17.21
CA GLN A 12 -9.10 -37.73 -16.22
C GLN A 12 -7.62 -37.70 -16.62
N CYS A 13 -7.07 -38.80 -17.17
CA CYS A 13 -5.71 -38.82 -17.69
C CYS A 13 -5.51 -37.80 -18.83
N VAL A 14 -6.49 -37.61 -19.71
CA VAL A 14 -6.42 -36.60 -20.78
C VAL A 14 -6.44 -35.18 -20.20
N ASP A 15 -7.25 -34.91 -19.18
CA ASP A 15 -7.28 -33.59 -18.53
C ASP A 15 -5.97 -33.28 -17.79
N VAL A 16 -5.38 -34.28 -17.12
CA VAL A 16 -4.03 -34.18 -16.52
C VAL A 16 -2.96 -33.93 -17.58
N LEU A 17 -2.98 -34.68 -18.69
CA LEU A 17 -2.03 -34.50 -19.80
C LEU A 17 -2.18 -33.14 -20.48
N LYS A 18 -3.40 -32.60 -20.53
CA LYS A 18 -3.71 -31.27 -21.08
C LYS A 18 -3.61 -30.14 -20.06
N ARG A 19 -3.26 -30.44 -18.79
CA ARG A 19 -3.17 -29.49 -17.68
C ARG A 19 -4.40 -28.58 -17.56
N LYS A 20 -5.59 -29.15 -17.77
CA LYS A 20 -6.83 -28.36 -17.65
C LYS A 20 -7.16 -28.13 -16.18
N THR A 21 -7.25 -26.87 -15.79
CA THR A 21 -7.70 -26.43 -14.47
C THR A 21 -9.12 -25.91 -14.55
N VAL A 22 -9.89 -26.10 -13.48
CA VAL A 22 -11.21 -25.47 -13.30
C VAL A 22 -11.03 -24.46 -12.18
N ILE A 23 -11.39 -23.20 -12.45
CA ILE A 23 -11.23 -22.10 -11.51
C ILE A 23 -12.61 -21.59 -11.12
N GLN A 24 -12.89 -21.59 -9.82
CA GLN A 24 -14.06 -20.93 -9.24
C GLN A 24 -13.62 -19.79 -8.35
N SER A 25 -14.06 -18.57 -8.66
CA SER A 25 -13.84 -17.42 -7.78
C SER A 25 -15.11 -17.09 -7.02
N SER A 26 -14.95 -16.82 -5.73
CA SER A 26 -15.97 -16.21 -4.88
C SER A 26 -15.37 -15.02 -4.14
N SER A 27 -16.24 -14.13 -3.64
CA SER A 27 -15.82 -12.98 -2.85
C SER A 27 -16.69 -12.84 -1.62
N LEU A 28 -16.08 -12.62 -0.47
CA LEU A 28 -16.72 -12.27 0.78
C LEU A 28 -16.58 -10.77 1.03
N ARG A 29 -17.66 -10.12 1.50
CA ARG A 29 -17.59 -8.76 2.04
C ARG A 29 -17.60 -8.81 3.56
N LEU A 30 -16.55 -8.26 4.16
CA LEU A 30 -16.38 -8.10 5.60
C LEU A 30 -17.17 -6.88 6.09
N ASP A 31 -17.79 -7.02 7.26
CA ASP A 31 -18.34 -5.86 7.97
C ASP A 31 -17.22 -5.16 8.74
N LEU A 32 -16.50 -4.27 8.05
CA LEU A 32 -15.39 -3.53 8.65
C LEU A 32 -15.79 -2.67 9.85
N SER A 33 -17.07 -2.39 10.08
CA SER A 33 -17.52 -1.60 11.23
C SER A 33 -17.45 -2.39 12.54
N ASN A 34 -17.63 -3.71 12.45
CA ASN A 34 -17.61 -4.64 13.58
C ASN A 34 -16.40 -5.60 13.53
N GLU A 35 -15.54 -5.46 12.51
CA GLU A 35 -14.38 -6.31 12.32
C GLU A 35 -13.30 -6.03 13.38
N GLU A 36 -12.95 -7.07 14.13
CA GLU A 36 -11.89 -7.01 15.15
C GLU A 36 -10.55 -7.52 14.59
N ASN A 37 -10.56 -8.19 13.44
CA ASN A 37 -9.34 -8.69 12.81
C ASN A 37 -8.39 -7.56 12.42
N ILE A 38 -7.12 -7.75 12.76
CA ILE A 38 -6.04 -6.81 12.42
C ILE A 38 -5.15 -7.49 11.38
N TYR A 39 -5.01 -6.86 10.22
CA TYR A 39 -3.96 -7.20 9.28
C TYR A 39 -2.64 -6.65 9.81
N LYS A 40 -1.87 -7.54 10.44
CA LYS A 40 -0.44 -7.32 10.64
C LYS A 40 0.24 -7.54 9.29
N LEU A 41 1.03 -6.57 8.86
CA LEU A 41 1.81 -6.62 7.63
C LEU A 41 3.27 -6.55 8.03
N THR A 42 4.03 -7.61 7.71
CA THR A 42 5.49 -7.65 7.89
C THR A 42 6.20 -7.68 6.54
N GLN A 43 7.53 -7.49 6.55
CA GLN A 43 8.34 -7.46 5.33
C GLN A 43 8.25 -8.77 4.50
N ASP A 44 7.92 -9.90 5.13
CA ASP A 44 7.81 -11.20 4.46
C ASP A 44 6.61 -11.28 3.51
N GLU A 45 5.55 -10.52 3.78
CA GLU A 45 4.30 -10.55 3.01
C GLU A 45 4.07 -9.28 2.20
N PHE A 46 4.55 -8.13 2.68
CA PHE A 46 4.26 -6.82 2.11
C PHE A 46 5.47 -5.90 2.21
N ASP A 47 5.69 -5.10 1.18
CA ASP A 47 6.69 -4.04 1.21
C ASP A 47 6.21 -2.80 0.45
N ILE A 48 6.73 -1.65 0.83
CA ILE A 48 6.37 -0.36 0.27
C ILE A 48 7.59 0.56 0.25
N ALA A 49 7.70 1.35 -0.81
CA ALA A 49 8.67 2.42 -0.91
C ALA A 49 8.04 3.68 -1.48
N TYR A 50 8.60 4.83 -1.17
CA TYR A 50 8.16 6.09 -1.75
C TYR A 50 9.30 7.05 -2.06
N LYS A 51 9.10 7.94 -3.01
CA LYS A 51 9.95 9.11 -3.23
C LYS A 51 9.12 10.34 -3.56
N VAL A 52 9.70 11.52 -3.36
CA VAL A 52 9.10 12.78 -3.78
C VAL A 52 10.02 13.47 -4.76
N GLU A 53 9.45 13.88 -5.90
CA GLU A 53 10.18 14.54 -6.98
C GLU A 53 9.47 15.85 -7.35
N TYR A 54 10.26 16.88 -7.61
CA TYR A 54 9.80 18.16 -8.11
C TYR A 54 9.64 18.11 -9.62
N SER A 55 8.45 18.42 -10.12
CA SER A 55 8.12 18.29 -11.55
C SER A 55 8.95 19.20 -12.46
N LEU A 56 9.47 20.31 -11.92
CA LEU A 56 10.28 21.29 -12.64
C LEU A 56 11.79 21.13 -12.34
N LEU A 57 12.23 19.92 -11.97
CA LEU A 57 13.63 19.59 -11.67
C LEU A 57 14.64 20.08 -12.74
N LYS A 58 14.25 20.05 -14.02
CA LYS A 58 15.13 20.48 -15.11
C LYS A 58 15.40 21.99 -15.13
N THR A 59 14.45 22.79 -14.63
CA THR A 59 14.54 24.26 -14.66
C THR A 59 14.97 24.85 -13.33
N GLU A 60 14.59 24.22 -12.21
CA GLU A 60 14.89 24.65 -10.84
C GLU A 60 15.47 23.47 -10.02
N PRO A 61 16.66 22.94 -10.37
CA PRO A 61 17.24 21.78 -9.67
C PRO A 61 17.52 22.03 -8.19
N GLU A 62 17.81 23.28 -7.82
CA GLU A 62 18.08 23.71 -6.45
C GLU A 62 16.87 23.52 -5.52
N VAL A 63 15.64 23.50 -6.05
CA VAL A 63 14.42 23.23 -5.29
C VAL A 63 14.38 21.77 -4.84
N GLN A 64 14.79 20.83 -5.69
CA GLN A 64 14.85 19.41 -5.34
C GLN A 64 15.95 19.15 -4.30
N GLU A 65 17.12 19.77 -4.44
CA GLU A 65 18.24 19.63 -3.50
C GLU A 65 17.90 20.18 -2.10
N ASN A 66 17.01 21.18 -2.05
CA ASN A 66 16.59 21.84 -0.81
C ASN A 66 15.11 21.59 -0.48
N LEU A 67 14.56 20.45 -0.91
CA LEU A 67 13.14 20.14 -0.77
C LEU A 67 12.66 20.21 0.69
N ASP A 68 13.55 19.91 1.64
CA ASP A 68 13.33 19.99 3.08
C ASP A 68 12.95 21.40 3.58
N GLN A 69 13.30 22.46 2.85
CA GLN A 69 12.89 23.83 3.17
C GLN A 69 11.46 24.18 2.69
N TYR A 70 10.88 23.34 1.83
CA TYR A 70 9.56 23.57 1.21
C TYR A 70 8.51 22.59 1.72
N ALA A 71 8.89 21.32 1.88
CA ALA A 71 8.02 20.25 2.30
C ALA A 71 8.77 19.16 3.06
N TYR A 72 8.04 18.40 3.87
CA TYR A 72 8.55 17.18 4.47
C TYR A 72 7.63 16.00 4.16
N VAL A 73 8.21 14.81 4.08
CA VAL A 73 7.46 13.57 3.87
C VAL A 73 7.37 12.83 5.20
N GLN A 74 6.18 12.32 5.51
CA GLN A 74 5.95 11.54 6.71
C GLN A 74 5.20 10.25 6.36
N LEU A 75 5.85 9.12 6.61
CA LEU A 75 5.20 7.82 6.76
C LEU A 75 4.69 7.68 8.20
N SER A 76 3.44 7.27 8.36
CA SER A 76 2.81 7.14 9.68
C SER A 76 1.78 6.02 9.76
N GLN A 77 1.71 5.40 10.92
CA GLN A 77 0.56 4.61 11.35
C GLN A 77 -0.43 5.58 12.00
N ASN A 78 -1.64 5.68 11.46
CA ASN A 78 -2.71 6.46 12.05
C ASN A 78 -3.72 5.51 12.71
N ILE A 79 -4.14 5.85 13.93
CA ILE A 79 -5.16 5.15 14.69
C ILE A 79 -6.29 6.14 15.01
N TYR A 80 -7.52 5.72 14.77
CA TYR A 80 -8.72 6.54 14.92
C TYR A 80 -9.70 5.89 15.88
N PRO A 81 -9.49 5.99 17.21
CA PRO A 81 -10.47 5.53 18.18
C PRO A 81 -11.63 6.51 18.32
N TRP A 82 -12.84 5.98 18.50
CA TRP A 82 -13.97 6.78 18.97
C TRP A 82 -13.90 6.98 20.48
N VAL A 83 -14.04 8.22 20.91
CA VAL A 83 -14.13 8.61 22.33
C VAL A 83 -15.32 9.51 22.56
N THR A 84 -15.85 9.47 23.78
CA THR A 84 -16.92 10.38 24.19
C THR A 84 -16.31 11.59 24.88
N GLU A 85 -16.38 12.75 24.24
CA GLU A 85 -16.03 14.03 24.86
C GLU A 85 -17.27 14.91 24.97
N ASN A 86 -17.55 15.41 26.18
CA ASN A 86 -18.70 16.27 26.46
C ASN A 86 -20.05 15.70 25.95
N GLY A 87 -20.24 14.38 26.07
CA GLY A 87 -21.44 13.68 25.63
C GLY A 87 -21.57 13.50 24.11
N ARG A 88 -20.56 13.89 23.33
CA ARG A 88 -20.50 13.67 21.87
C ARG A 88 -19.45 12.62 21.54
N SER A 89 -19.79 11.72 20.62
CA SER A 89 -18.82 10.78 20.06
C SER A 89 -17.96 11.54 19.05
N ILE A 90 -16.66 11.60 19.30
CA ILE A 90 -15.68 12.18 18.39
C ILE A 90 -14.62 11.13 18.06
N GLN A 91 -14.06 11.22 16.87
CA GLN A 91 -12.96 10.38 16.45
C GLN A 91 -11.65 11.13 16.70
N LEU A 92 -10.84 10.64 17.64
CA LEU A 92 -9.51 11.19 17.86
C LEU A 92 -8.55 10.66 16.80
N ARG A 93 -7.61 11.49 16.35
CA ARG A 93 -6.55 11.06 15.44
C ARG A 93 -5.25 10.91 16.22
N GLN A 94 -4.76 9.68 16.33
CA GLN A 94 -3.43 9.37 16.86
C GLN A 94 -2.51 9.06 15.68
N ARG A 95 -1.42 9.82 15.52
CA ARG A 95 -0.47 9.66 14.42
C ARG A 95 0.89 9.25 14.98
N TYR A 96 1.32 8.03 14.65
CA TYR A 96 2.63 7.50 15.01
C TYR A 96 3.54 7.57 13.78
N ARG A 97 4.61 8.37 13.88
CA ARG A 97 5.61 8.47 12.80
C ARG A 97 6.38 7.16 12.71
N ILE A 98 6.61 6.70 11.48
CA ILE A 98 7.44 5.55 11.18
C ILE A 98 8.76 6.07 10.62
N GLU A 99 9.87 5.55 11.14
CA GLU A 99 11.19 5.89 10.63
C GLU A 99 11.43 5.26 9.27
N THR A 100 12.13 6.00 8.42
CA THR A 100 12.43 5.59 7.05
C THR A 100 13.91 5.76 6.76
N GLU A 101 14.38 5.02 5.77
CA GLU A 101 15.74 5.06 5.26
C GLU A 101 15.73 4.83 3.75
N ILE A 102 16.85 5.12 3.08
CA ILE A 102 17.02 4.78 1.66
C ILE A 102 16.86 3.27 1.51
N CYS A 103 16.02 2.83 0.57
CA CYS A 103 15.78 1.42 0.31
C CYS A 103 17.08 0.69 -0.03
N GLN A 104 17.25 -0.52 0.50
CA GLN A 104 18.40 -1.38 0.25
C GLN A 104 17.99 -2.62 -0.55
N TYR A 105 18.97 -3.34 -1.10
CA TYR A 105 18.71 -4.64 -1.72
C TYR A 105 18.10 -5.60 -0.69
N GLY A 106 17.23 -6.50 -1.14
CA GLY A 106 16.37 -7.32 -0.28
C GLY A 106 14.99 -6.71 0.01
N ARG A 107 14.76 -5.44 -0.36
CA ARG A 107 13.45 -4.78 -0.30
C ARG A 107 12.70 -4.93 -1.61
N LEU A 108 11.36 -4.99 -1.55
CA LEU A 108 10.49 -5.07 -2.74
C LEU A 108 10.87 -6.21 -3.71
N GLY A 109 11.44 -7.31 -3.20
CA GLY A 109 11.95 -8.43 -4.00
C GLY A 109 13.17 -8.12 -4.88
N LEU A 110 13.82 -6.96 -4.71
CA LEU A 110 15.00 -6.58 -5.48
C LEU A 110 16.26 -7.28 -4.95
N GLN A 111 17.04 -7.85 -5.85
CA GLN A 111 18.33 -8.51 -5.58
C GLN A 111 19.48 -7.69 -6.18
N GLU A 112 20.70 -7.86 -5.67
CA GLU A 112 21.89 -7.11 -6.15
C GLU A 112 22.12 -7.26 -7.66
N ASP A 113 21.90 -8.47 -8.18
CA ASP A 113 22.07 -8.80 -9.60
C ASP A 113 20.83 -8.45 -10.47
N SER A 114 19.76 -7.92 -9.87
CA SER A 114 18.52 -7.59 -10.57
C SER A 114 18.53 -6.16 -11.13
N ILE A 115 17.88 -5.96 -12.28
CA ILE A 115 17.76 -4.62 -12.89
C ILE A 115 16.70 -3.81 -12.15
N ASP A 116 17.12 -2.74 -11.48
CA ASP A 116 16.24 -1.76 -10.83
C ASP A 116 15.85 -0.64 -11.79
N TYR A 117 14.84 -0.88 -12.64
CA TYR A 117 14.34 0.10 -13.60
C TYR A 117 13.77 1.37 -12.95
N LEU A 118 13.30 1.28 -11.71
CA LEU A 118 12.68 2.38 -10.97
C LEU A 118 13.69 3.18 -10.14
N ASN A 119 14.95 2.73 -10.07
CA ASN A 119 15.98 3.26 -9.17
C ASN A 119 15.51 3.34 -7.70
N ILE A 120 14.76 2.31 -7.26
CA ILE A 120 14.28 2.16 -5.88
C ILE A 120 15.44 2.24 -4.89
N ILE A 121 16.53 1.52 -5.12
CA ILE A 121 17.65 1.41 -4.17
C ILE A 121 18.38 2.74 -3.96
N LYS A 122 18.28 3.66 -4.92
CA LYS A 122 19.00 4.95 -4.87
C LYS A 122 18.14 6.12 -4.45
N THR A 123 16.86 6.09 -4.81
CA THR A 123 16.01 7.29 -4.76
C THR A 123 14.77 7.15 -3.88
N TYR A 124 14.39 5.92 -3.52
CA TYR A 124 13.21 5.69 -2.70
C TYR A 124 13.58 5.50 -1.22
N GLN A 125 12.64 5.90 -0.37
CA GLN A 125 12.63 5.68 1.06
C GLN A 125 11.73 4.49 1.37
N CYS A 126 12.19 3.64 2.27
CA CYS A 126 11.52 2.46 2.79
C CYS A 126 11.37 2.60 4.31
N PRO A 127 10.33 2.01 4.94
CA PRO A 127 10.29 1.92 6.40
C PRO A 127 11.50 1.12 6.89
N LYS A 128 12.17 1.59 7.95
CA LYS A 128 13.28 0.85 8.57
C LYS A 128 12.84 -0.52 9.11
N THR A 129 11.67 -0.52 9.75
CA THR A 129 10.98 -1.72 10.22
C THR A 129 9.56 -1.69 9.67
N LEU A 130 9.16 -2.77 9.01
CA LEU A 130 7.81 -2.94 8.48
C LEU A 130 7.01 -3.84 9.43
N ASP A 131 6.14 -3.21 10.23
CA ASP A 131 5.16 -3.86 11.12
C ASP A 131 3.89 -2.99 11.13
N PHE A 132 3.18 -2.98 10.01
CA PHE A 132 1.98 -2.16 9.87
C PHE A 132 0.76 -2.91 10.39
N GLN A 133 -0.20 -2.16 10.90
CA GLN A 133 -1.47 -2.69 11.35
C GLN A 133 -2.60 -2.00 10.60
N LEU A 134 -3.40 -2.77 9.88
CA LEU A 134 -4.61 -2.29 9.23
C LEU A 134 -5.83 -2.94 9.89
N GLN A 135 -6.82 -2.12 10.23
CA GLN A 135 -8.04 -2.58 10.90
C GLN A 135 -9.19 -1.66 10.59
N GLY A 136 -10.34 -2.26 10.28
CA GLY A 136 -11.62 -1.58 10.17
C GLY A 136 -11.67 -0.47 9.12
N SER A 137 -12.77 0.27 9.15
CA SER A 137 -12.98 1.48 8.36
C SER A 137 -13.21 2.69 9.28
N TYR A 138 -13.35 3.88 8.71
CA TYR A 138 -13.64 5.09 9.51
C TYR A 138 -14.95 4.99 10.33
N SER A 139 -15.89 4.11 9.95
CA SER A 139 -17.12 3.84 10.71
C SER A 139 -16.94 2.81 11.84
N ALA A 140 -15.79 2.14 11.92
CA ALA A 140 -15.50 1.15 12.95
C ALA A 140 -15.16 1.79 14.29
N ARG A 141 -15.23 1.00 15.38
CA ARG A 141 -14.84 1.44 16.73
C ARG A 141 -13.39 1.95 16.79
N VAL A 142 -12.50 1.32 16.03
CA VAL A 142 -11.11 1.74 15.83
C VAL A 142 -10.78 1.53 14.36
N ALA A 143 -10.26 2.57 13.70
CA ALA A 143 -9.66 2.43 12.38
C ALA A 143 -8.13 2.53 12.49
N GLN A 144 -7.42 1.60 11.85
CA GLN A 144 -5.96 1.63 11.74
C GLN A 144 -5.57 1.66 10.26
N GLN A 145 -4.75 2.64 9.88
CA GLN A 145 -4.33 2.84 8.50
C GLN A 145 -2.91 3.38 8.41
N VAL A 146 -2.25 3.11 7.30
CA VAL A 146 -0.92 3.66 7.02
C VAL A 146 -1.07 4.85 6.07
N GLN A 147 -0.33 5.93 6.32
CA GLN A 147 -0.34 7.11 5.45
C GLN A 147 1.07 7.58 5.14
N ILE A 148 1.33 7.84 3.87
CA ILE A 148 2.46 8.62 3.38
C ILE A 148 1.92 9.98 2.96
N GLY A 149 2.28 11.04 3.67
CA GLY A 149 1.86 12.39 3.35
C GLY A 149 3.05 13.30 3.05
N VAL A 150 2.89 14.18 2.07
CA VAL A 150 3.82 15.29 1.79
C VAL A 150 3.21 16.56 2.35
N PHE A 151 3.82 17.12 3.39
CA PHE A 151 3.30 18.25 4.15
C PHE A 151 4.12 19.51 3.90
N PRO A 152 3.52 20.70 4.04
CA PRO A 152 4.26 21.96 4.07
C PRO A 152 5.39 21.94 5.12
N CYS A 153 6.49 22.63 4.84
CA CYS A 153 7.61 22.70 5.78
C CYS A 153 7.17 23.24 7.14
N ASN A 154 7.53 22.50 8.21
CA ASN A 154 7.32 22.90 9.58
C ASN A 154 8.67 23.15 10.24
N GLN A 155 8.89 24.37 10.75
CA GLN A 155 10.20 24.75 11.28
C GLN A 155 10.62 23.87 12.46
N THR A 156 9.70 23.53 13.37
CA THR A 156 9.99 22.64 14.50
C THR A 156 10.46 21.27 14.03
N TYR A 157 9.88 20.76 12.95
CA TYR A 157 10.29 19.48 12.36
C TYR A 157 11.63 19.59 11.62
N LEU A 158 11.83 20.69 10.88
CA LEU A 158 13.07 20.96 10.16
C LEU A 158 14.25 21.10 11.13
N ASP A 159 14.07 21.78 12.26
CA ASP A 159 15.12 21.94 13.28
C ASP A 159 15.57 20.58 13.86
N ILE A 160 14.64 19.63 14.02
CA ILE A 160 14.97 18.26 14.50
C ILE A 160 15.76 17.48 13.44
N THR A 161 15.48 17.70 12.16
CA THR A 161 16.02 16.88 11.06
C THR A 161 17.24 17.48 10.38
N ASN A 162 17.37 18.81 10.35
CA ASN A 162 18.44 19.52 9.67
C ASN A 162 18.71 20.88 10.34
N ASN A 163 19.57 20.88 11.35
CA ASN A 163 19.93 22.09 12.10
C ASN A 163 20.53 23.17 11.18
N GLY A 164 19.90 24.35 11.13
CA GLY A 164 20.42 25.54 10.46
C GLY A 164 19.67 25.94 9.18
N LYS A 165 18.79 25.09 8.65
CA LYS A 165 17.91 25.46 7.53
C LYS A 165 16.62 26.12 8.02
N LYS A 166 16.03 26.97 7.19
CA LYS A 166 14.76 27.65 7.46
C LYS A 166 13.72 27.29 6.42
N CYS A 167 12.49 27.08 6.86
CA CYS A 167 11.37 26.92 5.95
C CYS A 167 11.21 28.18 5.08
N LYS A 168 10.85 27.98 3.81
CA LYS A 168 10.54 29.06 2.88
C LYS A 168 9.18 29.70 3.20
N SER A 169 8.87 30.82 2.54
CA SER A 169 7.57 31.49 2.71
C SER A 169 6.42 30.56 2.34
N LYS A 170 5.24 30.76 2.93
CA LYS A 170 4.05 29.93 2.64
C LYS A 170 3.71 29.93 1.15
N GLU A 171 3.83 31.08 0.48
CA GLU A 171 3.59 31.23 -0.95
C GLU A 171 4.54 30.34 -1.77
N GLU A 172 5.83 30.34 -1.45
CA GLU A 172 6.81 29.47 -2.11
C GLU A 172 6.55 27.98 -1.81
N GLN A 173 6.18 27.64 -0.56
CA GLN A 173 5.79 26.28 -0.21
C GLN A 173 4.58 25.81 -1.02
N LEU A 174 3.57 26.66 -1.23
CA LEU A 174 2.39 26.33 -2.04
C LEU A 174 2.75 26.17 -3.53
N ARG A 175 3.57 27.08 -4.07
CA ARG A 175 4.07 27.01 -5.46
C ARG A 175 4.84 25.72 -5.72
N VAL A 176 5.77 25.40 -4.83
CA VAL A 176 6.58 24.17 -4.93
C VAL A 176 5.70 22.94 -4.70
N GLY A 177 4.89 22.97 -3.64
CA GLY A 177 3.95 21.90 -3.27
C GLY A 177 3.05 21.49 -4.43
N ALA A 178 2.48 22.45 -5.16
CA ALA A 178 1.64 22.22 -6.34
C ALA A 178 2.34 21.45 -7.47
N ASN A 179 3.67 21.44 -7.49
CA ASN A 179 4.50 20.80 -8.50
C ASN A 179 5.25 19.57 -7.98
N LEU A 180 4.98 19.12 -6.75
CA LEU A 180 5.54 17.88 -6.22
C LEU A 180 4.82 16.66 -6.79
N LYS A 181 5.54 15.55 -6.93
CA LYS A 181 4.99 14.24 -7.28
C LYS A 181 5.42 13.25 -6.21
N LEU A 182 4.45 12.61 -5.58
CA LEU A 182 4.66 11.49 -4.68
C LEU A 182 4.59 10.19 -5.50
N PHE A 183 5.70 9.47 -5.55
CA PHE A 183 5.79 8.16 -6.14
C PHE A 183 5.71 7.14 -5.02
N VAL A 184 4.82 6.16 -5.13
CA VAL A 184 4.70 5.07 -4.17
C VAL A 184 4.77 3.76 -4.93
N VAL A 185 5.65 2.85 -4.53
CA VAL A 185 5.74 1.50 -5.08
C VAL A 185 5.29 0.54 -4.00
N VAL A 186 4.29 -0.28 -4.33
CA VAL A 186 3.74 -1.29 -3.42
C VAL A 186 4.02 -2.67 -3.97
N GLN A 187 4.45 -3.59 -3.12
CA GLN A 187 4.54 -5.01 -3.45
C GLN A 187 3.16 -5.65 -3.34
N ASN A 188 2.62 -6.04 -4.49
CA ASN A 188 1.45 -6.89 -4.55
C ASN A 188 1.84 -8.32 -4.88
N SER A 189 0.90 -9.24 -4.71
CA SER A 189 1.00 -10.60 -5.20
C SER A 189 -0.26 -11.02 -5.94
N PHE A 190 -0.12 -12.03 -6.78
CA PHE A 190 -1.21 -12.60 -7.57
C PHE A 190 -1.02 -14.11 -7.70
N PHE A 191 -2.13 -14.81 -7.89
CA PHE A 191 -2.13 -16.24 -8.18
C PHE A 191 -1.90 -16.47 -9.68
N ASP A 192 -0.82 -17.18 -10.00
CA ASP A 192 -0.51 -17.62 -11.36
C ASP A 192 -1.11 -19.02 -11.60
N GLN A 193 -2.30 -19.04 -12.18
CA GLN A 193 -3.08 -20.24 -12.45
C GLN A 193 -2.42 -21.21 -13.45
N ASP A 194 -1.49 -20.71 -14.28
CA ASP A 194 -0.84 -21.48 -15.34
C ASP A 194 0.51 -22.05 -14.88
N ASN A 195 0.97 -21.62 -13.70
CA ASN A 195 2.15 -22.16 -13.07
C ASN A 195 1.80 -23.41 -12.24
N PHE A 196 2.59 -24.48 -12.39
CA PHE A 196 2.43 -25.72 -11.62
C PHE A 196 3.63 -26.00 -10.71
N SER A 197 4.52 -25.03 -10.53
CA SER A 197 5.61 -25.09 -9.54
C SER A 197 5.08 -24.89 -8.12
N ASP A 198 5.89 -25.22 -7.11
CA ASP A 198 5.54 -24.99 -5.70
C ASP A 198 5.24 -23.51 -5.38
N ASN A 199 5.80 -22.56 -6.15
CA ASN A 199 5.55 -21.13 -5.95
C ASN A 199 4.54 -20.55 -6.95
N LEU A 200 3.27 -20.71 -6.63
CA LEU A 200 2.10 -20.28 -7.40
C LEU A 200 1.71 -18.82 -7.17
N ILE A 201 2.11 -18.26 -6.02
CA ILE A 201 1.87 -16.85 -5.70
C ILE A 201 3.08 -16.05 -6.18
N LYS A 202 2.87 -15.22 -7.19
CA LYS A 202 3.91 -14.36 -7.74
C LYS A 202 3.79 -12.98 -7.16
N THR A 203 4.91 -12.33 -6.92
CA THR A 203 4.97 -10.93 -6.51
C THR A 203 5.07 -10.02 -7.73
N SER A 204 4.52 -8.81 -7.62
CA SER A 204 4.59 -7.77 -8.65
C SER A 204 4.66 -6.41 -7.99
N LEU A 205 5.45 -5.51 -8.54
CA LEU A 205 5.52 -4.12 -8.08
C LEU A 205 4.47 -3.28 -8.80
N LYS A 206 3.64 -2.56 -8.05
CA LYS A 206 2.69 -1.58 -8.58
C LYS A 206 3.17 -0.16 -8.24
N PRO A 207 3.69 0.60 -9.23
CA PRO A 207 4.02 2.00 -9.03
C PRO A 207 2.76 2.88 -9.15
N TYR A 208 2.61 3.81 -8.20
CA TYR A 208 1.59 4.83 -8.16
C TYR A 208 2.24 6.21 -8.21
N PHE A 209 1.64 7.10 -9.01
CA PHE A 209 2.14 8.45 -9.26
C PHE A 209 1.05 9.44 -8.84
N LEU A 210 1.29 10.15 -7.75
CA LEU A 210 0.30 11.03 -7.14
C LEU A 210 0.80 12.47 -7.20
N SER A 211 -0.01 13.36 -7.74
CA SER A 211 0.31 14.78 -7.88
C SER A 211 -0.79 15.63 -7.23
N PRO A 212 -0.43 16.66 -6.45
CA PRO A 212 -1.35 17.65 -5.92
C PRO A 212 -1.73 18.67 -7.01
N SER A 213 -2.48 19.68 -6.61
CA SER A 213 -2.77 20.86 -7.43
C SER A 213 -2.60 22.12 -6.60
N TYR A 214 -2.52 23.28 -7.27
CA TYR A 214 -2.30 24.53 -6.58
C TYR A 214 -3.41 24.80 -5.55
N ASN A 215 -3.00 25.11 -4.32
CA ASN A 215 -3.90 25.35 -3.18
C ASN A 215 -4.84 24.18 -2.83
N GLN A 216 -4.55 22.97 -3.31
CA GLN A 216 -5.40 21.79 -3.12
C GLN A 216 -4.59 20.62 -2.54
N SER A 217 -5.19 19.98 -1.53
CA SER A 217 -4.72 18.74 -0.94
C SER A 217 -5.38 17.57 -1.67
N HIS A 218 -4.57 16.65 -2.17
CA HIS A 218 -4.99 15.45 -2.88
C HIS A 218 -4.78 14.22 -2.01
N SER A 219 -5.85 13.58 -1.54
CA SER A 219 -5.77 12.38 -0.71
C SER A 219 -6.30 11.17 -1.48
N TYR A 220 -5.46 10.14 -1.63
CA TYR A 220 -5.80 8.90 -2.31
C TYR A 220 -5.92 7.79 -1.28
N LEU A 221 -7.10 7.16 -1.20
CA LEU A 221 -7.32 5.98 -0.38
C LEU A 221 -7.13 4.71 -1.22
N PHE A 222 -6.23 3.87 -0.76
CA PHE A 222 -5.98 2.54 -1.25
C PHE A 222 -6.47 1.51 -0.25
N LEU A 223 -7.04 0.43 -0.74
CA LEU A 223 -7.48 -0.71 0.03
C LEU A 223 -6.52 -1.87 -0.20
N LEU A 224 -6.21 -2.60 0.87
CA LEU A 224 -5.39 -3.80 0.88
C LEU A 224 -6.25 -4.99 1.29
N SER A 225 -6.31 -5.99 0.41
CA SER A 225 -7.01 -7.26 0.63
C SER A 225 -6.00 -8.38 0.85
N LYS A 226 -6.26 -9.25 1.84
CA LYS A 226 -5.59 -10.55 1.99
C LYS A 226 -6.51 -11.62 1.41
N ASN A 227 -6.24 -12.01 0.16
CA ASN A 227 -7.04 -12.98 -0.58
C ASN A 227 -6.53 -14.40 -0.36
N LEU A 228 -7.38 -15.39 -0.66
CA LEU A 228 -7.11 -16.82 -0.46
C LEU A 228 -7.18 -17.57 -1.80
N VAL A 229 -6.30 -18.55 -1.94
CA VAL A 229 -6.36 -19.59 -2.97
C VAL A 229 -6.42 -20.94 -2.28
N GLN A 230 -7.44 -21.73 -2.59
CA GLN A 230 -7.59 -23.10 -2.13
C GLN A 230 -7.33 -24.03 -3.32
N LEU A 231 -6.30 -24.85 -3.23
CA LEU A 231 -5.88 -25.73 -4.31
C LEU A 231 -6.26 -27.16 -3.99
N ARG A 232 -6.77 -27.86 -5.00
CA ARG A 232 -7.21 -29.24 -4.86
C ARG A 232 -6.90 -30.04 -6.13
N ASP A 233 -6.13 -31.11 -5.98
CA ASP A 233 -5.74 -31.96 -7.12
C ASP A 233 -6.89 -32.87 -7.60
N SER A 234 -7.83 -33.22 -6.72
CA SER A 234 -8.97 -34.07 -7.07
C SER A 234 -10.20 -33.75 -6.24
N MET A 235 -11.36 -33.71 -6.90
CA MET A 235 -12.67 -33.45 -6.27
C MET A 235 -13.07 -34.50 -5.21
N PHE A 236 -12.45 -35.68 -5.23
CA PHE A 236 -12.81 -36.80 -4.34
C PHE A 236 -11.75 -37.11 -3.28
N TYR A 237 -10.46 -36.93 -3.60
CA TYR A 237 -9.35 -37.27 -2.70
C TYR A 237 -8.17 -36.34 -2.93
N SER A 238 -8.05 -35.30 -2.10
CA SER A 238 -6.80 -34.60 -1.87
C SER A 238 -6.95 -33.68 -0.66
N GLU A 239 -5.84 -33.36 -0.03
CA GLU A 239 -5.78 -32.27 0.93
C GLU A 239 -6.02 -30.94 0.22
N ILE A 240 -6.66 -29.99 0.91
CA ILE A 240 -6.81 -28.62 0.42
C ILE A 240 -5.55 -27.87 0.85
N VAL A 241 -4.82 -27.32 -0.12
CA VAL A 241 -3.67 -26.46 0.15
C VAL A 241 -4.13 -25.02 0.07
N GLU A 242 -4.00 -24.29 1.17
CA GLU A 242 -4.38 -22.89 1.27
C GLU A 242 -3.16 -21.99 1.10
N LYS A 243 -3.26 -20.99 0.22
CA LYS A 243 -2.24 -19.95 0.01
C LYS A 243 -2.87 -18.57 0.02
N GLN A 244 -2.19 -17.61 0.64
CA GLN A 244 -2.65 -16.23 0.69
C GLN A 244 -1.87 -15.34 -0.28
N TYR A 245 -2.53 -14.29 -0.78
CA TYR A 245 -1.88 -13.25 -1.56
C TYR A 245 -2.50 -11.88 -1.27
N ILE A 246 -1.68 -10.85 -1.38
CA ILE A 246 -2.04 -9.46 -1.10
C ILE A 246 -2.31 -8.71 -2.41
N GLU A 247 -3.49 -8.08 -2.49
CA GLU A 247 -3.83 -7.16 -3.57
C GLU A 247 -4.18 -5.78 -3.01
N THR A 248 -3.54 -4.76 -3.57
CA THR A 248 -3.92 -3.36 -3.37
C THR A 248 -4.67 -2.77 -4.56
N ARG A 249 -5.68 -1.94 -4.27
CA ARG A 249 -6.49 -1.20 -5.24
C ARG A 249 -6.77 0.22 -4.76
N LEU A 250 -6.92 1.15 -5.70
CA LEU A 250 -7.42 2.51 -5.40
C LEU A 250 -8.94 2.42 -5.16
N ASP A 251 -9.43 3.09 -4.13
CA ASP A 251 -10.86 3.13 -3.80
C ASP A 251 -11.48 4.49 -4.15
N TYR A 252 -11.05 5.54 -3.45
CA TYR A 252 -11.48 6.89 -3.79
C TYR A 252 -10.35 7.92 -3.67
N PHE A 253 -10.62 9.05 -4.29
CA PHE A 253 -9.76 10.21 -4.34
C PHE A 253 -10.55 11.41 -3.79
N ASN A 254 -9.96 12.12 -2.83
CA ASN A 254 -10.53 13.31 -2.24
C ASN A 254 -9.67 14.53 -2.52
N VAL A 255 -10.32 15.62 -2.89
CA VAL A 255 -9.71 16.94 -3.06
C VAL A 255 -10.31 17.87 -2.04
N GLN A 256 -9.46 18.57 -1.30
CA GLN A 256 -9.87 19.59 -0.34
C GLN A 256 -8.93 20.80 -0.45
N GLU A 257 -9.40 21.97 -0.03
CA GLU A 257 -8.55 23.15 0.03
C GLU A 257 -7.45 22.98 1.09
N LEU A 258 -6.25 23.49 0.79
CA LEU A 258 -5.18 23.51 1.77
C LEU A 258 -5.51 24.50 2.88
N THR A 259 -5.48 24.01 4.12
CA THR A 259 -5.73 24.81 5.30
C THR A 259 -4.45 25.53 5.71
N ALA A 260 -4.59 26.78 6.19
CA ALA A 260 -3.47 27.62 6.58
C ALA A 260 -2.70 27.14 7.83
N ASP A 261 -3.25 26.14 8.52
CA ASP A 261 -2.72 25.53 9.75
C ASP A 261 -1.54 24.57 9.51
N GLY A 262 -1.25 24.23 8.25
CA GLY A 262 -0.14 23.35 7.88
C GLY A 262 -0.34 21.89 8.29
N GLN A 263 -1.55 21.49 8.70
CA GLN A 263 -1.86 20.09 9.04
C GLN A 263 -2.31 19.27 7.84
N THR A 264 -2.70 19.94 6.75
CA THR A 264 -3.07 19.31 5.48
C THR A 264 -1.86 19.05 4.60
N SER A 265 -1.76 17.83 4.10
CA SER A 265 -0.74 17.44 3.13
C SER A 265 -1.05 18.01 1.75
N PHE A 266 -0.03 18.37 0.97
CA PHE A 266 -0.19 18.58 -0.47
C PHE A 266 -0.78 17.35 -1.14
N VAL A 267 -0.17 16.19 -0.88
CA VAL A 267 -0.61 14.90 -1.40
C VAL A 267 -0.44 13.81 -0.34
N ALA A 268 -1.40 12.89 -0.27
CA ALA A 268 -1.35 11.75 0.63
C ALA A 268 -1.73 10.45 -0.09
N PHE A 269 -0.95 9.41 0.18
CA PHE A 269 -1.29 8.02 -0.05
C PHE A 269 -1.73 7.43 1.28
N THR A 270 -2.95 6.90 1.36
CA THR A 270 -3.48 6.23 2.56
C THR A 270 -3.81 4.79 2.22
N LEU A 271 -3.36 3.83 3.02
CA LEU A 271 -3.61 2.41 2.88
C LEU A 271 -4.48 1.93 4.04
N GLN A 272 -5.60 1.32 3.73
CA GLN A 272 -6.58 0.79 4.70
C GLN A 272 -6.93 -0.66 4.34
N MET A 273 -7.51 -1.39 5.29
CA MET A 273 -8.08 -2.72 5.07
C MET A 273 -9.21 -2.68 4.04
N ASP A 274 -9.18 -3.58 3.07
CA ASP A 274 -10.27 -3.80 2.11
C ASP A 274 -11.42 -4.57 2.77
N ASP A 275 -12.66 -4.21 2.42
CA ASP A 275 -13.83 -4.95 2.85
C ASP A 275 -14.05 -6.21 2.01
N THR A 276 -13.38 -6.34 0.85
CA THR A 276 -13.58 -7.43 -0.08
C THR A 276 -12.42 -8.41 -0.03
N VAL A 277 -12.73 -9.67 0.30
CA VAL A 277 -11.78 -10.80 0.28
C VAL A 277 -12.17 -11.77 -0.82
N LYS A 278 -11.25 -12.05 -1.73
CA LYS A 278 -11.45 -13.02 -2.81
C LYS A 278 -10.93 -14.39 -2.39
N THR A 279 -11.70 -15.42 -2.71
CA THR A 279 -11.28 -16.83 -2.63
C THR A 279 -11.31 -17.43 -4.02
N ILE A 280 -10.19 -18.02 -4.44
CA ILE A 280 -10.07 -18.77 -5.69
C ILE A 280 -9.95 -20.25 -5.33
N ASN A 281 -10.80 -21.08 -5.93
CA ASN A 281 -10.82 -22.54 -5.80
C ASN A 281 -10.47 -23.20 -7.13
#